data_AF-A0A970JPR6-F1
#
_entry.id   AF-A0A970JPR6-F1
#
_cell.length_a   1.000
_cell.length_b   1.000
_cell.length_c   1.000
_cell.angle_alpha   90.00
_cell.angle_beta   90.00
_cell.angle_gamma   90.00
#
_symmetry.space_group_name_H-M   'P 1'
#
loop_
_entity.id
_entity.type
_entity.pdbx_description
1 polymer ?
#
loop_
_entity_poly.entity_id
_entity_poly.type
_entity_poly.pdbx_seq_one_letter_code
_entity_poly.pdbx_strand_id
1 'polypeptide(L)'
;AFFSLGIEISDEAAWQFQMDYEQAQQEITLSPTIIKVLDYCQEQAIPMGIITNGPANHQQKKIDQLELERWIPREKQIISGAVGLKKPDKAIFDLAKKQMKLSGKKTYYVGDSFENDVLGAKNAGWETIWLNRRQHPFSSQTQLVDWLAEDEANLLAILQAIVA
;
A
#
# COMPACT_ATOMS: atom_id res chain seq x y z
N ALA A 1 12.85 17.95 2.27
CA ALA A 1 11.42 17.57 2.17
C ALA A 1 10.50 18.78 2.40
N PHE A 2 10.64 19.54 3.49
CA PHE A 2 9.81 20.74 3.72
C PHE A 2 10.08 21.86 2.72
N PHE A 3 11.36 22.15 2.41
CA PHE A 3 11.72 23.15 1.41
C PHE A 3 11.12 22.90 0.02
N SER A 4 11.06 21.63 -0.41
CA SER A 4 10.43 21.24 -1.68
C SER A 4 8.91 21.41 -1.70
N LEU A 5 8.28 21.61 -0.54
CA LEU A 5 6.88 21.94 -0.39
C LEU A 5 6.65 23.46 -0.18
N GLY A 6 7.71 24.27 -0.30
CA GLY A 6 7.65 25.71 -0.01
C GLY A 6 7.46 26.03 1.47
N ILE A 7 7.74 25.07 2.36
CA ILE A 7 7.63 25.24 3.81
C ILE A 7 9.02 25.54 4.37
N GLU A 8 9.19 26.75 4.90
CA GLU A 8 10.35 27.11 5.71
C GLU A 8 10.14 26.64 7.16
N ILE A 9 11.12 25.92 7.69
CA ILE A 9 11.08 25.36 9.05
C ILE A 9 12.51 25.38 9.61
N SER A 10 12.65 25.66 10.91
CA SER A 10 13.96 25.57 11.58
C SER A 10 14.39 24.11 11.76
N ASP A 11 15.69 23.87 11.91
CA ASP A 11 16.22 22.53 12.19
C ASP A 11 15.60 21.93 13.46
N GLU A 12 15.41 22.76 14.49
CA GLU A 12 14.78 22.36 15.75
C GLU A 12 13.31 21.94 15.55
N ALA A 13 12.53 22.71 14.79
CA ALA A 13 11.14 22.36 14.52
C ALA A 13 11.01 21.14 13.59
N ALA A 14 11.93 20.99 12.63
CA ALA A 14 11.99 19.80 11.79
C ALA A 14 12.35 18.54 12.61
N TRP A 15 13.27 18.67 13.57
CA TRP A 15 13.61 17.61 14.50
C TRP A 15 12.43 17.24 15.39
N GLN A 16 11.74 18.23 15.97
CA GLN A 16 10.56 18.00 16.79
C GLN A 16 9.45 17.31 15.99
N PHE A 17 9.18 17.77 14.76
CA PHE A 17 8.21 17.11 13.89
C PHE A 17 8.57 15.65 13.62
N GLN A 18 9.85 15.36 13.37
CA GLN A 18 10.30 13.98 13.16
C GLN A 18 10.07 13.12 14.41
N MET A 19 10.35 13.66 15.61
CA MET A 19 10.08 12.97 16.88
C MET A 19 8.58 12.69 17.07
N ASP A 20 7.73 13.71 16.87
CA ASP A 20 6.28 13.59 16.98
C ASP A 20 5.73 12.57 15.97
N TYR A 21 6.25 12.61 14.74
CA TYR A 21 5.90 11.66 13.68
C TYR A 21 6.30 10.21 14.01
N GLU A 22 7.46 10.01 14.65
CA GLU A 22 7.89 8.69 15.12
C GLU A 22 7.06 8.20 16.30
N GLN A 23 6.66 9.08 17.22
CA GLN A 23 5.79 8.73 18.34
C GLN A 23 4.39 8.35 17.86
N ALA A 24 3.75 9.18 17.02
CA ALA A 24 2.43 8.90 16.48
C ALA A 24 2.36 7.59 15.70
N GLN A 25 3.48 7.18 15.10
CA GLN A 25 3.58 5.88 14.43
C GLN A 25 3.55 4.67 15.35
N GLN A 26 3.85 4.83 16.63
CA GLN A 26 3.72 3.77 17.62
C GLN A 26 2.26 3.60 18.08
N GLU A 27 1.36 4.48 17.63
CA GLU A 27 -0.06 4.50 18.01
C GLU A 27 -0.98 4.24 16.80
N ILE A 28 -0.42 3.91 15.64
CA ILE A 28 -1.24 3.58 14.46
C ILE A 28 -2.02 2.29 14.71
N THR A 29 -3.25 2.28 14.21
CA THR A 29 -4.16 1.15 14.30
C THR A 29 -4.81 0.89 12.95
N LEU A 30 -5.25 -0.35 12.73
CA LEU A 30 -6.13 -0.67 11.62
C LEU A 30 -7.55 -0.22 11.96
N SER A 31 -8.26 0.30 10.98
CA SER A 31 -9.69 0.53 11.14
C SER A 31 -10.43 -0.81 11.26
N PRO A 32 -11.61 -0.83 11.90
CA PRO A 32 -12.45 -2.03 11.92
C PRO A 32 -12.80 -2.56 10.52
N THR A 33 -12.90 -1.67 9.53
CA THR A 33 -13.22 -2.05 8.15
C THR A 33 -12.04 -2.71 7.45
N ILE A 34 -10.81 -2.22 7.65
CA ILE A 34 -9.62 -2.86 7.08
C ILE A 34 -9.38 -4.24 7.71
N ILE A 35 -9.65 -4.40 9.01
CA ILE A 35 -9.62 -5.72 9.66
C ILE A 35 -10.58 -6.68 8.94
N LYS A 36 -11.84 -6.26 8.72
CA LYS A 36 -12.82 -7.07 7.96
C LYS A 36 -12.38 -7.39 6.54
N VAL A 37 -11.69 -6.47 5.85
CA VAL A 37 -11.14 -6.72 4.51
C VAL A 37 -10.08 -7.83 4.56
N LEU A 38 -9.14 -7.75 5.50
CA LEU A 38 -8.07 -8.74 5.65
C LEU A 38 -8.62 -10.11 6.08
N ASP A 39 -9.57 -10.13 7.02
CA ASP A 39 -10.26 -11.33 7.46
C ASP A 39 -11.02 -11.99 6.30
N TYR A 40 -11.79 -11.21 5.54
CA TYR A 40 -12.49 -11.70 4.36
C TYR A 40 -11.53 -12.34 3.35
N CYS A 41 -10.42 -11.68 3.03
CA CYS A 41 -9.42 -12.23 2.13
C CYS A 41 -8.81 -13.54 2.66
N GLN A 42 -8.55 -13.64 3.97
CA GLN A 42 -8.06 -14.86 4.60
C GLN A 42 -9.11 -16.00 4.55
N GLU A 43 -10.38 -15.71 4.87
CA GLU A 43 -11.48 -16.66 4.82
C GLU A 43 -11.72 -17.23 3.41
N GLN A 44 -11.56 -16.38 2.39
CA GLN A 44 -11.64 -16.78 0.98
C GLN A 44 -10.35 -17.43 0.46
N ALA A 45 -9.38 -17.71 1.34
CA ALA A 45 -8.07 -18.28 1.00
C ALA A 45 -7.29 -17.49 -0.08
N ILE A 46 -7.49 -16.16 -0.14
CA ILE A 46 -6.82 -15.27 -1.09
C ILE A 46 -5.40 -14.99 -0.59
N PRO A 47 -4.36 -15.32 -1.36
CA PRO A 47 -2.99 -15.00 -0.97
C PRO A 47 -2.76 -13.48 -0.96
N MET A 48 -2.33 -12.96 0.20
CA MET A 48 -2.03 -11.54 0.39
C MET A 48 -0.52 -11.28 0.49
N GLY A 49 -0.12 -10.05 0.17
CA GLY A 49 1.25 -9.55 0.23
C GLY A 49 1.29 -8.03 0.37
N ILE A 50 2.44 -7.49 0.78
CA ILE A 50 2.65 -6.03 0.94
C ILE A 50 3.77 -5.60 0.03
N ILE A 51 3.57 -4.50 -0.70
CA ILE A 51 4.65 -3.75 -1.36
C ILE A 51 4.61 -2.31 -0.86
N THR A 52 5.68 -1.85 -0.21
CA THR A 52 5.71 -0.53 0.42
C THR A 52 7.00 0.23 0.16
N ASN A 53 6.88 1.53 -0.12
CA ASN A 53 8.02 2.41 -0.32
C ASN A 53 8.45 3.00 1.03
N GLY A 54 9.74 3.00 1.31
CA GLY A 54 10.34 3.63 2.48
C GLY A 54 11.56 2.90 3.02
N PRO A 55 12.21 3.45 4.05
CA PRO A 55 13.33 2.80 4.73
C PRO A 55 12.90 1.47 5.36
N ALA A 56 13.77 0.46 5.28
CA ALA A 56 13.50 -0.90 5.76
C ALA A 56 12.98 -0.93 7.20
N ASN A 57 13.77 -0.39 8.13
CA ASN A 57 13.44 -0.39 9.55
C ASN A 57 12.16 0.39 9.86
N HIS A 58 11.92 1.50 9.14
CA HIS A 58 10.75 2.34 9.33
C HIS A 58 9.48 1.59 8.97
N GLN A 59 9.44 1.00 7.78
CA GLN A 59 8.23 0.32 7.30
C GLN A 59 8.01 -0.99 8.04
N GLN A 60 9.07 -1.70 8.43
CA GLN A 60 8.92 -2.90 9.25
C GLN A 60 8.29 -2.58 10.61
N LYS A 61 8.73 -1.52 11.29
CA LYS A 61 8.10 -1.08 12.55
C LYS A 61 6.59 -0.82 12.41
N LYS A 62 6.15 -0.21 11.30
CA LYS A 62 4.71 -0.01 11.04
C LYS A 62 3.97 -1.33 10.84
N ILE A 63 4.56 -2.26 10.09
CA ILE A 63 3.97 -3.59 9.85
C ILE A 63 3.83 -4.34 11.17
N ASP A 64 4.87 -4.30 12.01
CA ASP A 64 4.90 -4.95 13.32
C ASP A 64 3.86 -4.31 14.26
N GLN A 65 3.79 -2.97 14.31
CA GLN A 65 2.82 -2.21 15.12
C GLN A 65 1.37 -2.50 14.73
N LEU A 66 1.09 -2.68 13.44
CA LEU A 66 -0.23 -3.02 12.92
C LEU A 66 -0.53 -4.53 12.98
N GLU A 67 0.41 -5.32 13.50
CA GLU A 67 0.30 -6.77 13.65
C GLU A 67 -0.08 -7.51 12.35
N LEU A 68 0.39 -7.00 11.21
CA LEU A 68 -0.03 -7.48 9.89
C LEU A 68 0.45 -8.90 9.57
N GLU A 69 1.42 -9.42 10.31
CA GLU A 69 1.89 -10.81 10.19
C GLU A 69 0.78 -11.85 10.44
N ARG A 70 -0.34 -11.45 11.09
CA ARG A 70 -1.55 -12.27 11.24
C ARG A 70 -2.17 -12.72 9.92
N TRP A 71 -2.07 -11.88 8.89
CA TRP A 71 -2.63 -12.14 7.56
C TRP A 71 -1.55 -12.30 6.49
N ILE A 72 -0.43 -11.58 6.64
CA ILE A 72 0.61 -11.46 5.62
C ILE A 72 1.96 -11.87 6.22
N PRO A 73 2.39 -13.12 5.98
CA PRO A 73 3.68 -13.62 6.43
C PRO A 73 4.85 -12.74 5.99
N ARG A 74 5.92 -12.72 6.79
CA ARG A 74 7.08 -11.83 6.59
C ARG A 74 7.75 -12.01 5.23
N GLU A 75 7.76 -13.23 4.71
CA GLU A 75 8.27 -13.55 3.38
C GLU A 75 7.40 -13.04 2.22
N LYS A 76 6.27 -12.38 2.49
CA LYS A 76 5.43 -11.71 1.49
C LYS A 76 5.38 -10.19 1.70
N GLN A 77 6.26 -9.66 2.56
CA GLN A 77 6.40 -8.23 2.81
C GLN A 77 7.61 -7.70 2.05
N ILE A 78 7.38 -6.82 1.08
CA ILE A 78 8.41 -6.27 0.22
C ILE A 78 8.53 -4.77 0.51
N ILE A 79 9.63 -4.42 1.17
CA ILE A 79 9.94 -3.03 1.53
C ILE A 79 11.01 -2.50 0.59
N SER A 80 10.72 -1.38 -0.07
CA SER A 80 11.59 -0.83 -1.11
C SER A 80 13.03 -0.61 -0.65
N GLY A 81 13.21 -0.05 0.55
CA GLY A 81 14.53 0.23 1.12
C GLY A 81 15.33 -1.03 1.48
N ALA A 82 14.66 -2.18 1.68
CA ALA A 82 15.33 -3.45 1.95
C ALA A 82 15.81 -4.14 0.67
N VAL A 83 15.08 -3.96 -0.44
CA VAL A 83 15.34 -4.66 -1.71
C VAL A 83 16.01 -3.77 -2.77
N GLY A 84 16.13 -2.46 -2.52
CA GLY A 84 16.74 -1.51 -3.45
C GLY A 84 15.89 -1.19 -4.70
N LEU A 85 14.65 -1.64 -4.74
CA LEU A 85 13.67 -1.38 -5.81
C LEU A 85 12.53 -0.57 -5.20
N LYS A 86 11.88 0.31 -5.98
CA LYS A 86 10.75 1.11 -5.47
C LYS A 86 9.62 1.18 -6.49
N LYS A 87 8.38 1.30 -5.99
CA LYS A 87 7.26 1.70 -6.84
C LYS A 87 7.50 3.12 -7.39
N PRO A 88 7.06 3.45 -8.62
CA PRO A 88 6.26 2.63 -9.55
C PRO A 88 7.08 1.71 -10.48
N ASP A 89 8.39 1.54 -10.25
CA ASP A 89 9.22 0.69 -11.11
C ASP A 89 8.66 -0.74 -11.15
N LYS A 90 8.43 -1.26 -12.36
CA LYS A 90 7.91 -2.60 -12.61
C LYS A 90 8.73 -3.68 -11.90
N ALA A 91 10.04 -3.47 -11.70
CA ALA A 91 10.93 -4.43 -11.07
C ALA A 91 10.49 -4.86 -9.66
N ILE A 92 9.90 -3.98 -8.85
CA ILE A 92 9.42 -4.35 -7.51
C ILE A 92 8.18 -5.25 -7.56
N PHE A 93 7.30 -5.01 -8.53
CA PHE A 93 6.12 -5.84 -8.77
C PHE A 93 6.51 -7.20 -9.37
N ASP A 94 7.53 -7.24 -10.24
CA ASP A 94 8.07 -8.50 -10.77
C ASP A 94 8.73 -9.34 -9.66
N LEU A 95 9.45 -8.70 -8.73
CA LEU A 95 9.97 -9.35 -7.54
C LEU A 95 8.83 -9.97 -6.72
N ALA A 96 7.77 -9.21 -6.46
CA ALA A 96 6.59 -9.69 -5.74
C ALA A 96 5.91 -10.86 -6.45
N LYS A 97 5.71 -10.77 -7.76
CA LYS A 97 5.15 -11.84 -8.59
C LYS A 97 5.94 -13.14 -8.44
N LYS A 98 7.27 -13.05 -8.44
CA LYS A 98 8.17 -14.20 -8.27
C LYS A 98 8.08 -14.76 -6.84
N GLN A 99 8.23 -13.91 -5.84
CA GLN A 99 8.26 -14.29 -4.41
C GLN A 99 6.94 -14.91 -3.96
N MET A 100 5.82 -14.37 -4.42
CA MET A 100 4.47 -14.84 -4.10
C MET A 100 3.94 -15.91 -5.07
N LYS A 101 4.73 -16.33 -6.06
CA LYS A 101 4.36 -17.35 -7.07
C LYS A 101 3.03 -17.02 -7.77
N LEU A 102 2.95 -15.82 -8.34
CA LEU A 102 1.74 -15.27 -8.98
C LEU A 102 1.73 -15.41 -10.52
N SER A 103 2.68 -16.14 -11.10
CA SER A 103 2.72 -16.38 -12.55
C SER A 103 1.42 -17.01 -13.06
N GLY A 104 0.82 -16.39 -14.09
CA GLY A 104 -0.45 -16.84 -14.68
C GLY A 104 -1.69 -16.57 -13.83
N LYS A 105 -1.54 -15.95 -12.65
CA LYS A 105 -2.67 -15.63 -11.76
C LYS A 105 -3.16 -14.21 -12.02
N LYS A 106 -4.48 -14.04 -12.01
CA LYS A 106 -5.08 -12.71 -11.90
C LYS A 106 -4.71 -12.13 -10.54
N THR A 107 -4.06 -10.97 -10.54
CA THR A 107 -3.50 -10.35 -9.35
C THR A 107 -4.05 -8.94 -9.23
N TYR A 108 -4.57 -8.60 -8.06
CA TYR A 108 -5.12 -7.29 -7.75
C TYR A 108 -4.17 -6.54 -6.82
N TYR A 109 -3.93 -5.26 -7.11
CA TYR A 109 -3.18 -4.35 -6.26
C TYR A 109 -4.10 -3.29 -5.67
N VAL A 110 -4.10 -3.17 -4.34
CA VAL A 110 -4.82 -2.12 -3.61
C VAL A 110 -3.82 -1.07 -3.14
N GLY A 111 -4.02 0.20 -3.50
CA GLY A 111 -3.15 1.30 -3.07
C GLY A 111 -3.82 2.66 -3.16
N ASP A 112 -3.26 3.65 -2.46
CA ASP A 112 -3.79 5.01 -2.40
C ASP A 112 -3.07 5.98 -3.34
N SER A 113 -1.82 5.69 -3.72
CA SER A 113 -1.04 6.54 -4.60
C SER A 113 -1.31 6.20 -6.07
N PHE A 114 -1.95 7.12 -6.81
CA PHE A 114 -2.21 6.90 -8.23
C PHE A 114 -0.92 6.58 -9.02
N GLU A 115 0.13 7.39 -8.85
CA GLU A 115 1.38 7.19 -9.58
C GLU A 115 2.13 5.94 -9.11
N ASN A 116 2.39 5.80 -7.80
CA ASN A 116 3.21 4.68 -7.30
C ASN A 116 2.48 3.33 -7.39
N ASP A 117 1.21 3.30 -7.02
CA ASP A 117 0.46 2.07 -6.86
C ASP A 117 -0.30 1.71 -8.15
N VAL A 118 -1.18 2.59 -8.63
CA VAL A 118 -2.05 2.28 -9.78
C VAL A 118 -1.23 2.14 -11.06
N LEU A 119 -0.48 3.18 -11.44
CA LEU A 119 0.32 3.12 -12.68
C LEU A 119 1.42 2.04 -12.59
N GLY A 120 2.06 1.92 -11.42
CA GLY A 120 3.06 0.87 -11.18
C GLY A 120 2.51 -0.55 -11.38
N ALA A 121 1.37 -0.85 -10.75
CA ALA A 121 0.72 -2.15 -10.86
C ALA A 121 0.20 -2.41 -12.28
N LYS A 122 -0.37 -1.40 -12.95
CA LYS A 122 -0.79 -1.50 -14.35
C LYS A 122 0.36 -1.84 -15.29
N ASN A 123 1.50 -1.18 -15.13
CA ASN A 123 2.69 -1.47 -15.92
C ASN A 123 3.26 -2.87 -15.65
N ALA A 124 2.96 -3.45 -14.48
CA ALA A 124 3.27 -4.83 -14.14
C ALA A 124 2.24 -5.86 -14.66
N GLY A 125 1.15 -5.39 -15.28
CA GLY A 125 0.05 -6.22 -15.79
C GLY A 125 -0.90 -6.73 -14.69
N TRP A 126 -1.01 -6.00 -13.58
CA TRP A 126 -1.93 -6.34 -12.49
C TRP A 126 -3.22 -5.51 -12.60
N GLU A 127 -4.30 -6.04 -12.06
CA GLU A 127 -5.55 -5.32 -11.84
C GLU A 127 -5.37 -4.35 -10.67
N THR A 128 -6.08 -3.24 -10.69
CA THR A 128 -5.91 -2.14 -9.74
C THR A 128 -7.19 -1.77 -9.04
N ILE A 129 -7.11 -1.61 -7.73
CA ILE A 129 -8.15 -1.03 -6.90
C ILE A 129 -7.55 0.24 -6.28
N TRP A 130 -7.98 1.40 -6.76
CA TRP A 130 -7.50 2.69 -6.25
C TRP A 130 -8.33 3.10 -5.04
N LEU A 131 -7.72 3.11 -3.85
CA LEU A 131 -8.35 3.58 -2.62
C LEU A 131 -8.19 5.11 -2.51
N ASN A 132 -9.14 5.86 -3.08
CA ASN A 132 -9.10 7.32 -3.14
C ASN A 132 -9.83 8.02 -1.98
N ARG A 133 -9.62 7.56 -0.74
CA ARG A 133 -10.23 8.16 0.46
C ARG A 133 -9.82 9.60 0.76
N ARG A 134 -8.76 10.08 0.10
CA ARG A 134 -8.26 11.46 0.21
C ARG A 134 -8.78 12.39 -0.88
N GLN A 135 -9.68 11.91 -1.75
CA GLN A 135 -10.27 12.68 -2.84
C GLN A 135 -9.21 13.35 -3.72
N HIS A 136 -8.14 12.61 -4.03
CA HIS A 136 -7.16 13.06 -5.01
C HIS A 136 -7.86 13.34 -6.35
N PRO A 137 -7.46 14.41 -7.06
CA PRO A 137 -8.12 14.81 -8.29
C PRO A 137 -7.98 13.73 -9.37
N PHE A 138 -9.03 13.59 -10.15
CA PHE A 138 -9.02 12.75 -11.34
C PHE A 138 -8.19 13.41 -12.44
N SER A 139 -7.50 12.58 -13.22
CA SER A 139 -6.79 12.98 -14.43
C SER A 139 -7.27 12.16 -15.62
N SER A 140 -6.84 12.52 -16.83
CA SER A 140 -7.12 11.72 -18.02
C SER A 140 -6.59 10.28 -17.91
N GLN A 141 -5.53 10.05 -17.13
CA GLN A 141 -4.98 8.72 -16.90
C GLN A 141 -5.81 7.89 -15.91
N THR A 142 -6.71 8.51 -15.14
CA THR A 142 -7.50 7.79 -14.14
C THR A 142 -8.46 6.78 -14.77
N GLN A 143 -8.77 6.89 -16.06
CA GLN A 143 -9.47 5.87 -16.84
C GLN A 143 -8.76 4.50 -16.84
N LEU A 144 -7.48 4.45 -16.46
CA LEU A 144 -6.74 3.20 -16.33
C LEU A 144 -7.12 2.42 -15.07
N VAL A 145 -7.73 3.02 -14.05
CA VAL A 145 -8.13 2.31 -12.82
C VAL A 145 -9.20 1.27 -13.14
N ASP A 146 -9.02 0.02 -12.70
CA ASP A 146 -10.04 -1.03 -12.90
C ASP A 146 -11.21 -0.88 -11.93
N TRP A 147 -10.89 -0.54 -10.67
CA TRP A 147 -11.88 -0.34 -9.62
C TRP A 147 -11.51 0.88 -8.76
N LEU A 148 -12.48 1.77 -8.54
CA LEU A 148 -12.34 2.91 -7.65
C LEU A 148 -13.01 2.60 -6.31
N ALA A 149 -12.23 2.59 -5.23
CA ALA A 149 -12.75 2.56 -3.87
C ALA A 149 -12.67 3.96 -3.28
N GLU A 150 -13.81 4.63 -3.13
CA GLU A 150 -13.85 5.98 -2.52
C GLU A 150 -13.55 5.94 -1.02
N ASP A 151 -13.84 4.81 -0.37
CA ASP A 151 -13.57 4.56 1.03
C ASP A 151 -13.31 3.06 1.32
N GLU A 152 -13.11 2.72 2.59
CA GLU A 152 -12.80 1.36 3.01
C GLU A 152 -14.02 0.41 2.91
N ALA A 153 -15.25 0.93 2.99
CA ALA A 153 -16.45 0.12 2.83
C ALA A 153 -16.67 -0.26 1.35
N ASN A 154 -16.41 0.69 0.45
CA ASN A 154 -16.39 0.49 -0.98
C ASN A 154 -15.31 -0.54 -1.37
N LEU A 155 -14.13 -0.47 -0.76
CA LEU A 155 -13.07 -1.47 -0.95
C LEU A 155 -13.57 -2.89 -0.62
N LEU A 156 -14.22 -3.07 0.53
CA LEU A 156 -14.77 -4.38 0.91
C LEU A 156 -15.81 -4.87 -0.09
N ALA A 157 -16.74 -4.01 -0.51
CA ALA A 157 -17.76 -4.35 -1.49
C ALA A 157 -17.18 -4.74 -2.86
N ILE A 158 -16.14 -4.03 -3.32
CA ILE A 158 -15.41 -4.35 -4.56
C ILE A 158 -14.75 -5.72 -4.46
N LEU A 159 -14.06 -6.00 -3.36
CA LEU A 159 -13.41 -7.30 -3.16
C LEU A 159 -14.42 -8.45 -3.13
N GLN A 160 -15.58 -8.25 -2.49
CA GLN A 160 -16.67 -9.22 -2.50
C GLN A 160 -17.22 -9.46 -3.91
N ALA A 161 -17.36 -8.41 -4.71
CA ALA A 161 -17.82 -8.53 -6.10
C ALA A 161 -16.81 -9.21 -7.03
N ILE A 162 -15.50 -9.07 -6.76
CA ILE A 162 -14.44 -9.72 -7.54
C ILE A 162 -14.40 -11.24 -7.31
N VAL A 163 -14.74 -11.68 -6.10
CA VAL A 163 -14.62 -13.08 -5.66
C VAL A 163 -15.91 -13.88 -5.93
N ALA A 164 -17.05 -13.21 -6.02
CA ALA A 164 -18.35 -13.81 -6.35
C ALA A 164 -18.38 -14.46 -7.74
#